data_AF-A0A811VAE5-F1
#
_entry.id   AF-A0A811VAE5-F1
#
_cell.length_a   1.000
_cell.length_b   1.000
_cell.length_c   1.000
_cell.angle_alpha   90.00
_cell.angle_beta   90.00
_cell.angle_gamma   90.00
#
_symmetry.space_group_name_H-M   'P 1'
#
loop_
_entity.id
_entity.type
_entity.pdbx_description
1 polymer ?
#
loop_
_entity_poly.entity_id
_entity_poly.type
_entity_poly.pdbx_seq_one_letter_code
_entity_poly.pdbx_strand_id
1 'polypeptide(L)'
;MKQAEWLLADDQAREEAKAQGKDYDRLKLLSVSAVDAERIEKKKRKRNPDLGFSTFEAQTARQYNRLVKNLPPRDMAKYEQQKEELDKKSSIDNMAKDLEQQIERRKKYSRRRTYNDDADVDFINERNSKFNKKLHRFYGEHTAEIKQNLERGTAI
;
A
#
# COMPACT_ATOMS: atom_id res chain seq x y z
N MET A 1 -29.35 -11.81 13.10
CA MET A 1 -30.23 -12.86 12.54
C MET A 1 -29.84 -13.19 11.11
N LYS A 2 -30.14 -12.35 10.10
CA LYS A 2 -29.88 -12.64 8.67
C LYS A 2 -28.44 -13.02 8.28
N GLN A 3 -27.40 -12.41 8.88
CA GLN A 3 -26.02 -12.75 8.55
C GLN A 3 -25.60 -14.13 9.08
N ALA A 4 -26.09 -14.52 10.27
CA ALA A 4 -25.79 -15.82 10.86
C ALA A 4 -26.48 -16.95 10.10
N GLU A 5 -27.74 -16.75 9.69
CA GLU A 5 -28.48 -17.68 8.83
C GLU A 5 -27.80 -17.85 7.46
N TRP A 6 -27.31 -16.76 6.86
CA TRP A 6 -26.58 -16.81 5.60
C TRP A 6 -25.26 -17.58 5.71
N LEU A 7 -24.50 -17.39 6.79
CA LEU A 7 -23.25 -18.14 7.04
C LEU A 7 -23.52 -19.63 7.19
N LEU A 8 -24.56 -19.99 7.95
CA LEU A 8 -24.93 -21.39 8.21
C LEU A 8 -25.39 -22.09 6.91
N ALA A 9 -26.11 -21.37 6.04
CA ALA A 9 -26.50 -21.87 4.72
C ALA A 9 -25.32 -21.97 3.74
N ASP A 10 -24.36 -21.03 3.75
CA ASP A 10 -23.15 -21.08 2.91
C ASP A 10 -22.23 -22.24 3.33
N ASP A 11 -22.09 -22.49 4.63
CA ASP A 11 -21.34 -23.63 5.18
C ASP A 11 -22.00 -24.98 4.80
N GLN A 12 -23.33 -25.09 4.93
CA GLN A 12 -24.07 -26.28 4.50
C GLN A 12 -23.88 -26.55 3.00
N ALA A 13 -24.03 -25.54 2.14
CA ALA A 13 -23.85 -25.68 0.70
C ALA A 13 -22.39 -26.06 0.33
N ARG A 14 -21.41 -25.58 1.10
CA ARG A 14 -19.99 -25.94 0.94
C ARG A 14 -19.73 -27.40 1.30
N GLU A 15 -20.33 -27.91 2.38
CA GLU A 15 -20.22 -29.31 2.78
C GLU A 15 -20.95 -30.25 1.80
N GLU A 16 -22.13 -29.88 1.30
CA GLU A 16 -22.86 -30.64 0.28
C GLU A 16 -22.08 -30.74 -1.04
N ALA A 17 -21.48 -29.63 -1.48
CA ALA A 17 -20.63 -29.62 -2.68
C ALA A 17 -19.42 -30.56 -2.51
N LYS A 18 -18.76 -30.53 -1.33
CA LYS A 18 -17.66 -31.45 -1.00
C LYS A 18 -18.11 -32.91 -1.00
N ALA A 19 -19.27 -33.22 -0.40
CA ALA A 19 -19.83 -34.57 -0.36
C ALA A 19 -20.14 -35.10 -1.77
N GLN A 20 -20.56 -34.22 -2.68
CA GLN A 20 -20.77 -34.53 -4.10
C GLN A 20 -19.46 -34.55 -4.93
N GLY A 21 -18.30 -34.28 -4.32
CA GLY A 21 -17.01 -34.20 -5.01
C GLY A 21 -16.86 -33.00 -5.95
N LYS A 22 -17.66 -31.94 -5.77
CA LYS A 22 -17.66 -30.72 -6.58
C LYS A 22 -16.97 -29.58 -5.84
N ASP A 23 -16.32 -28.70 -6.60
CA ASP A 23 -15.74 -27.46 -6.06
C ASP A 23 -16.83 -26.39 -5.88
N TYR A 24 -17.11 -26.03 -4.62
CA TYR A 24 -18.12 -25.04 -4.24
C TYR A 24 -17.88 -23.67 -4.88
N ASP A 25 -16.62 -23.22 -4.92
CA ASP A 25 -16.30 -21.89 -5.46
C ASP A 25 -16.57 -21.83 -6.96
N ARG A 26 -16.31 -22.94 -7.68
CA ARG A 26 -16.64 -23.08 -9.11
C ARG A 26 -18.15 -23.14 -9.36
N LEU A 27 -18.91 -23.88 -8.54
CA LEU A 27 -20.39 -23.93 -8.65
C LEU A 27 -21.02 -22.56 -8.39
N LYS A 28 -20.52 -21.84 -7.38
CA LYS A 28 -20.96 -20.49 -7.07
C LYS A 28 -20.68 -19.53 -8.23
N LEU A 29 -19.49 -19.58 -8.82
CA LEU A 29 -19.13 -18.78 -10.01
C LEU A 29 -20.02 -19.09 -11.23
N LEU A 30 -20.46 -20.33 -11.42
CA LEU A 30 -21.35 -20.71 -12.52
C LEU A 30 -22.72 -20.00 -12.43
N SER A 31 -23.17 -19.70 -11.21
CA SER A 31 -24.44 -18.99 -10.97
C SER A 31 -24.34 -17.47 -11.13
N VAL A 32 -23.12 -16.92 -11.20
CA VAL A 32 -22.90 -15.48 -11.35
C VAL A 32 -23.09 -15.08 -12.81
N SER A 33 -24.07 -14.22 -13.08
CA SER A 33 -24.30 -13.67 -14.41
C SER A 33 -23.12 -12.77 -14.84
N ALA A 34 -22.90 -12.63 -16.15
CA ALA A 34 -21.85 -11.74 -16.68
C ALA A 34 -21.99 -10.28 -16.18
N VAL A 35 -23.23 -9.81 -16.04
CA VAL A 35 -23.56 -8.46 -15.52
C VAL A 35 -23.16 -8.33 -14.04
N ASP A 36 -23.43 -9.36 -13.24
CA ASP A 36 -23.06 -9.37 -11.82
C ASP A 36 -21.54 -9.49 -11.64
N ALA A 37 -20.87 -10.27 -12.48
CA ALA A 37 -19.41 -10.36 -12.51
C ALA A 37 -18.76 -9.01 -12.80
N GLU A 38 -19.24 -8.27 -13.81
CA GLU A 38 -18.74 -6.91 -14.12
C GLU A 38 -18.98 -5.92 -12.97
N ARG A 39 -20.15 -5.98 -12.34
CA ARG A 39 -20.47 -5.13 -11.18
C ARG A 39 -19.58 -5.46 -9.99
N ILE A 40 -19.28 -6.73 -9.75
CA ILE A 40 -18.35 -7.19 -8.71
C ILE A 40 -16.93 -6.71 -9.03
N GLU A 41 -16.45 -6.87 -10.26
CA GLU A 41 -15.13 -6.38 -10.70
C GLU A 41 -14.98 -4.85 -10.53
N LYS A 42 -16.00 -4.07 -10.89
CA LYS A 42 -16.00 -2.61 -10.67
C LYS A 42 -15.96 -2.23 -9.18
N LYS A 43 -16.56 -3.06 -8.31
CA LYS A 43 -16.53 -2.87 -6.85
C LYS A 43 -15.24 -3.37 -6.21
N LYS A 44 -14.47 -4.26 -6.86
CA LYS A 44 -13.18 -4.70 -6.37
C LYS A 44 -12.20 -3.52 -6.38
N ARG A 45 -11.74 -3.15 -5.19
CA ARG A 45 -10.67 -2.15 -5.05
C ARG A 45 -9.37 -2.75 -5.59
N LYS A 46 -8.80 -2.14 -6.62
CA LYS A 46 -7.45 -2.48 -7.10
C LYS A 46 -6.44 -2.15 -5.98
N ARG A 47 -5.81 -3.17 -5.41
CA ARG A 47 -4.78 -3.03 -4.38
C ARG A 47 -3.42 -2.81 -5.06
N ASN A 48 -2.65 -1.82 -4.60
CA ASN A 48 -1.28 -1.57 -5.04
C ASN A 48 -0.37 -1.42 -3.81
N PRO A 49 -0.10 -2.52 -3.08
CA PRO A 49 0.75 -2.49 -1.88
C PRO A 49 2.17 -2.05 -2.22
N ASP A 50 2.88 -1.54 -1.23
CA ASP A 50 4.30 -1.24 -1.35
C ASP A 50 5.10 -2.51 -1.02
N LEU A 51 5.89 -3.00 -1.97
CA LEU A 51 6.71 -4.21 -1.80
C LEU A 51 8.09 -3.90 -1.21
N GLY A 52 8.37 -2.63 -0.90
CA GLY A 52 9.68 -2.18 -0.45
C GLY A 52 10.53 -1.64 -1.60
N PHE A 53 11.63 -1.01 -1.22
CA PHE A 53 12.58 -0.45 -2.18
C PHE A 53 13.46 -1.56 -2.77
N SER A 54 13.41 -1.73 -4.09
CA SER A 54 14.31 -2.62 -4.84
C SER A 54 15.35 -1.83 -5.62
N THR A 55 14.91 -1.02 -6.58
CA THR A 55 15.76 -0.13 -7.38
C THR A 55 15.09 1.22 -7.54
N PHE A 56 15.91 2.24 -7.85
CA PHE A 56 15.39 3.56 -8.19
C PHE A 56 14.49 3.50 -9.43
N GLU A 57 14.82 2.68 -10.44
CA GLU A 57 14.01 2.50 -11.65
C GLU A 57 12.61 1.93 -11.36
N ALA A 58 12.52 0.91 -10.50
CA ALA A 58 11.22 0.36 -10.11
C ALA A 58 10.37 1.42 -9.38
N GLN A 59 11.00 2.23 -8.53
CA GLN A 59 10.32 3.33 -7.83
C GLN A 59 9.88 4.45 -8.78
N THR A 60 10.71 4.84 -9.76
CA THR A 60 10.35 5.85 -10.76
C THR A 60 9.23 5.35 -11.68
N ALA A 61 9.28 4.09 -12.13
CA ALA A 61 8.21 3.48 -12.92
C ALA A 61 6.88 3.46 -12.15
N ARG A 62 6.90 3.12 -10.85
CA ARG A 62 5.71 3.16 -9.99
C ARG A 62 5.16 4.59 -9.84
N GLN A 63 6.03 5.57 -9.64
CA GLN A 63 5.65 6.98 -9.60
C GLN A 63 5.02 7.43 -10.92
N TYR A 64 5.67 7.14 -12.05
CA TYR A 64 5.21 7.50 -13.38
C TYR A 64 3.83 6.91 -13.67
N ASN A 65 3.65 5.61 -13.44
CA ASN A 65 2.36 4.93 -13.62
C ASN A 65 1.24 5.54 -12.77
N ARG A 66 1.57 6.05 -11.57
CA ARG A 66 0.61 6.78 -10.73
C ARG A 66 0.28 8.16 -11.31
N LEU A 67 1.28 8.90 -11.81
CA LEU A 67 1.05 10.20 -12.45
C LEU A 67 0.19 10.04 -13.70
N VAL A 68 0.53 9.11 -14.60
CA VAL A 68 -0.25 8.81 -15.82
C VAL A 68 -1.70 8.46 -15.49
N LYS A 69 -1.96 7.68 -14.44
CA LYS A 69 -3.33 7.36 -14.00
C LYS A 69 -4.10 8.55 -13.45
N ASN A 70 -3.40 9.54 -12.91
CA ASN A 70 -4.00 10.75 -12.37
C ASN A 70 -4.16 11.85 -13.44
N LEU A 71 -3.59 11.69 -14.63
CA LEU A 71 -3.81 12.62 -15.73
C LEU A 71 -5.30 12.61 -16.12
N PRO A 72 -5.86 13.78 -16.47
CA PRO A 72 -7.22 13.85 -16.99
C PRO A 72 -7.33 13.02 -18.27
N PRO A 73 -8.52 12.43 -18.55
CA PRO A 73 -8.75 11.69 -19.78
C PRO A 73 -8.51 12.59 -21.00
N ARG A 74 -8.10 11.97 -22.12
CA ARG A 74 -7.83 12.66 -23.38
C ARG A 74 -9.13 13.24 -23.94
N ASP A 75 -9.22 14.56 -24.00
CA ASP A 75 -10.31 15.31 -24.61
C ASP A 75 -9.81 15.95 -25.92
N MET A 76 -10.39 15.51 -27.04
CA MET A 76 -9.96 15.93 -28.38
C MET A 76 -10.34 17.38 -28.67
N ALA A 77 -11.51 17.84 -28.22
CA ALA A 77 -11.95 19.22 -28.43
C ALA A 77 -11.07 20.20 -27.66
N LYS A 78 -10.74 19.85 -26.41
CA LYS A 78 -9.78 20.62 -25.61
C LYS A 78 -8.39 20.65 -26.24
N TYR A 79 -7.94 19.53 -26.80
CA TYR A 79 -6.65 19.46 -27.48
C TYR A 79 -6.61 20.35 -28.73
N GLU A 80 -7.66 20.35 -29.55
CA GLU A 80 -7.76 21.21 -30.73
C GLU A 80 -7.74 22.70 -30.34
N GLN A 81 -8.50 23.09 -29.32
CA GLN A 81 -8.45 24.45 -28.76
C GLN A 81 -7.06 24.84 -28.25
N GLN A 82 -6.40 23.92 -27.52
CA GLN A 82 -5.04 24.15 -27.02
C GLN A 82 -3.97 24.17 -28.11
N LYS A 83 -4.22 23.48 -29.23
CA LYS A 83 -3.33 23.49 -30.40
C LYS A 83 -3.39 24.83 -31.12
N GLU A 84 -4.58 25.43 -31.22
CA GLU A 84 -4.78 26.75 -31.82
C GLU A 84 -4.21 27.87 -30.92
N GLU A 85 -4.42 27.78 -29.60
CA GLU A 85 -3.83 28.71 -28.63
C GLU A 85 -2.53 28.16 -28.03
N LEU A 86 -1.43 28.33 -28.78
CA LEU A 86 -0.08 28.04 -28.30
C LEU A 86 0.26 28.89 -27.05
N ASP A 87 0.78 28.25 -26.01
CA ASP A 87 1.33 28.88 -24.80
C ASP A 87 0.39 29.74 -23.94
N LYS A 88 -0.75 29.17 -23.54
CA LYS A 88 -1.51 29.73 -22.40
C LYS A 88 -0.69 29.65 -21.12
N LYS A 89 -0.53 30.78 -20.42
CA LYS A 89 0.04 30.85 -19.06
C LYS A 89 -0.61 29.84 -18.09
N SER A 90 -1.91 29.57 -18.26
CA SER A 90 -2.63 28.58 -17.45
C SER A 90 -2.08 27.15 -17.57
N SER A 91 -1.52 26.77 -18.71
CA SER A 91 -0.87 25.46 -18.88
C SER A 91 0.40 25.35 -18.04
N ILE A 92 1.18 26.43 -17.98
CA ILE A 92 2.40 26.51 -17.17
C ILE A 92 2.04 26.46 -15.68
N ASP A 93 1.03 27.22 -15.25
CA ASP A 93 0.58 27.22 -13.85
C ASP A 93 0.11 25.83 -13.38
N ASN A 94 -0.59 25.08 -14.24
CA ASN A 94 -1.02 23.73 -13.92
C ASN A 94 0.16 22.77 -13.78
N MET A 95 1.19 22.90 -14.63
CA MET A 95 2.42 22.12 -14.51
C MET A 95 3.17 22.44 -13.21
N ALA A 96 3.29 23.72 -12.86
CA ALA A 96 3.94 24.15 -11.62
C ALA A 96 3.22 23.58 -10.38
N LYS A 97 1.88 23.63 -10.35
CA LYS A 97 1.07 23.03 -9.28
C LYS A 97 1.27 21.53 -9.15
N ASP A 98 1.37 20.79 -10.25
CA ASP A 98 1.64 19.35 -10.18
C ASP A 98 3.05 19.07 -9.63
N LEU A 99 4.06 19.83 -10.04
CA LEU A 99 5.43 19.71 -9.51
C LEU A 99 5.48 19.98 -7.99
N GLU A 100 4.79 21.01 -7.50
CA GLU A 100 4.68 21.30 -6.07
C GLU A 100 4.05 20.12 -5.31
N GLN A 101 2.96 19.55 -5.83
CA GLN A 101 2.33 18.37 -5.23
C GLN A 101 3.26 17.14 -5.24
N GLN A 102 4.05 16.95 -6.29
CA GLN A 102 5.05 15.89 -6.35
C GLN A 102 6.13 16.09 -5.26
N ILE A 103 6.62 17.31 -5.08
CA ILE A 103 7.61 17.68 -4.06
C ILE A 103 7.04 17.43 -2.65
N GLU A 104 5.80 17.86 -2.37
CA GLU A 104 5.18 17.62 -1.07
C GLU A 104 5.02 16.13 -0.75
N ARG A 105 4.62 15.33 -1.73
CA ARG A 105 4.52 13.87 -1.56
C ARG A 105 5.90 13.25 -1.27
N ARG A 106 6.96 13.73 -1.94
CA ARG A 106 8.34 13.30 -1.69
C ARG A 106 8.81 13.66 -0.27
N LYS A 107 8.49 14.87 0.22
CA LYS A 107 8.81 15.30 1.60
C LYS A 107 8.18 14.37 2.65
N LYS A 108 6.98 13.82 2.38
CA LYS A 108 6.24 12.92 3.26
C LYS A 108 6.63 11.43 3.12
N TYR A 109 7.67 11.10 2.34
CA TYR A 109 8.11 9.71 2.12
C TYR A 109 8.58 9.02 3.41
N SER A 110 9.39 9.72 4.21
CA SER A 110 9.81 9.24 5.52
C SER A 110 8.85 9.77 6.58
N ARG A 111 8.14 8.89 7.28
CA ARG A 111 7.25 9.25 8.37
C ARG A 111 7.99 9.15 9.70
N ARG A 112 7.98 10.23 10.49
CA ARG A 112 8.52 10.22 11.85
C ARG A 112 7.69 9.25 12.70
N ARG A 113 8.36 8.29 13.35
CA ARG A 113 7.72 7.44 14.37
C ARG A 113 7.49 8.25 15.63
N THR A 114 6.37 8.03 16.31
CA THR A 114 6.09 8.63 17.62
C THR A 114 7.19 8.24 18.60
N TYR A 115 7.63 9.20 19.40
CA TYR A 115 8.56 8.92 20.50
C TYR A 115 7.76 8.28 21.64
N ASN A 116 8.31 7.25 22.25
CA ASN A 116 7.73 6.60 23.42
C ASN A 116 8.57 7.02 24.64
N ASP A 117 7.98 7.79 25.55
CA ASP A 117 8.68 8.31 26.73
C ASP A 117 8.99 7.19 27.74
N ASP A 118 8.25 6.08 27.70
CA ASP A 118 8.43 4.92 28.60
C ASP A 118 9.53 3.94 28.13
N ALA A 119 10.17 4.20 26.99
CA ALA A 119 11.21 3.31 26.47
C ALA A 119 12.56 3.58 27.14
N ASP A 120 13.29 2.53 27.50
CA ASP A 120 14.65 2.64 28.03
C ASP A 120 15.56 3.39 27.04
N VAL A 121 16.20 4.45 27.54
CA VAL A 121 17.03 5.35 26.74
C VAL A 121 18.48 4.85 26.77
N ASP A 122 18.93 4.27 25.66
CA ASP A 122 20.30 3.76 25.47
C ASP A 122 21.27 4.79 24.85
N PHE A 123 20.87 6.07 24.77
CA PHE A 123 21.59 7.11 24.03
C PHE A 123 21.68 8.43 24.80
N ILE A 124 22.80 9.14 24.63
CA ILE A 124 23.03 10.46 25.24
C ILE A 124 22.56 11.59 24.31
N ASN A 125 22.62 11.39 22.99
CA ASN A 125 22.25 12.41 22.00
C ASN A 125 21.46 11.82 20.81
N GLU A 126 20.82 12.68 20.02
CA GLU A 126 19.97 12.25 18.88
C GLU A 126 20.76 11.53 17.77
N ARG A 127 22.04 11.90 17.56
CA ARG A 127 22.89 11.21 16.58
C ARG A 127 23.21 9.79 17.03
N ASN A 128 23.48 9.59 18.31
CA ASN A 128 23.70 8.31 18.96
C ASN A 128 22.42 7.46 18.90
N SER A 129 21.23 8.03 19.20
CA SER A 129 19.95 7.32 19.04
C SER A 129 19.74 6.78 17.62
N LYS A 130 20.04 7.58 16.59
CA LYS A 130 19.94 7.15 15.19
C LYS A 130 20.95 6.06 14.86
N PHE A 131 22.14 6.11 15.43
CA PHE A 131 23.18 5.10 15.26
C PHE A 131 22.80 3.79 15.94
N ASN A 132 22.35 3.81 17.20
CA ASN A 132 21.85 2.63 17.92
C ASN A 132 20.66 1.99 17.19
N LYS A 133 19.70 2.80 16.71
CA LYS A 133 18.60 2.32 15.84
C LYS A 133 19.09 1.67 14.55
N LYS A 134 20.21 2.14 13.98
CA LYS A 134 20.82 1.51 12.80
C LYS A 134 21.42 0.16 13.19
N LEU A 135 22.19 0.09 14.27
CA LEU A 135 22.77 -1.16 14.78
C LEU A 135 21.69 -2.19 15.07
N HIS A 136 20.62 -1.81 15.77
CA HIS A 136 19.52 -2.71 16.09
C HIS A 136 18.84 -3.31 14.85
N ARG A 137 18.75 -2.57 13.73
CA ARG A 137 18.16 -3.10 12.48
C ARG A 137 18.98 -4.22 11.85
N PHE A 138 20.30 -4.20 12.00
CA PHE A 138 21.19 -5.18 11.38
C PHE A 138 21.59 -6.30 12.35
N TYR A 139 21.84 -5.97 13.62
CA TYR A 139 22.39 -6.89 14.60
C TYR A 139 21.37 -7.36 15.64
N GLY A 140 20.23 -6.68 15.78
CA GLY A 140 19.26 -6.99 16.84
C GLY A 140 18.71 -8.42 16.78
N GLU A 141 18.61 -9.00 15.58
CA GLU A 141 18.23 -10.41 15.40
C GLU A 141 19.31 -11.36 15.94
N HIS A 142 20.59 -11.05 15.67
CA HIS A 142 21.73 -11.89 16.08
C HIS A 142 22.12 -11.70 17.55
N THR A 143 21.83 -10.54 18.15
CA THR A 143 22.21 -10.21 19.54
C THR A 143 21.04 -10.32 20.52
N ALA A 144 19.90 -10.89 20.09
CA ALA A 144 18.71 -11.02 20.91
C ALA A 144 18.97 -11.81 22.22
N GLU A 145 19.73 -12.90 22.14
CA GLU A 145 20.08 -13.72 23.31
C GLU A 145 20.98 -12.96 24.30
N ILE A 146 22.01 -12.27 23.80
CA ILE A 146 22.90 -11.44 24.62
C ILE A 146 22.10 -10.36 25.36
N LYS A 147 21.16 -9.71 24.65
CA LYS A 147 20.30 -8.69 25.25
C LYS A 147 19.42 -9.27 26.37
N GLN A 148 18.80 -10.42 26.15
CA GLN A 148 18.00 -11.08 27.18
C GLN A 148 18.83 -11.49 28.41
N ASN A 149 20.06 -11.97 28.19
CA ASN A 149 20.95 -12.35 29.30
C ASN A 149 21.37 -11.14 30.13
N LEU A 150 21.59 -9.98 29.51
CA LEU A 150 21.86 -8.71 30.21
C LEU A 150 20.64 -8.26 31.03
N GLU A 151 19.44 -8.32 30.45
CA GLU A 151 18.18 -7.95 31.15
C GLU A 151 17.86 -8.91 32.30
N ARG A 152 18.28 -10.18 32.21
CA ARG A 152 18.15 -11.19 33.28
C ARG A 152 19.27 -11.13 34.33
N GLY A 153 20.19 -10.18 34.25
CA GLY A 153 21.22 -9.96 35.25
C GLY A 153 22.48 -10.81 35.10
N THR A 154 22.86 -11.18 33.86
CA THR A 154 24.09 -11.94 33.54
C THR A 154 24.21 -13.30 34.24
N ALA A 155 23.10 -13.83 34.76
CA ALA A 155 23.03 -15.19 35.27
C ALA A 155 22.93 -16.16 34.08
N ILE A 156 24.02 -16.88 33.83
CA ILE A 156 24.00 -18.16 33.09
C ILE A 156 23.59 -19.25 34.09
#